data_AF-A4WLL0-F1
#
_entry.id   AF-A4WLL0-F1
#
_cell.length_a   1.000
_cell.length_b   1.000
_cell.length_c   1.000
_cell.angle_alpha   90.00
_cell.angle_beta   90.00
_cell.angle_gamma   90.00
#
_symmetry.space_group_name_H-M   'P 1'
#
loop_
_entity.id
_entity.type
_entity.pdbx_description
1 polymer ?
#
loop_
_entity_poly.entity_id
_entity_poly.type
_entity_poly.pdbx_seq_one_letter_code
_entity_poly.pdbx_strand_id
1 'polypeptide(L)'
;MFSKIKLGMEDWKKLESDLERIAAGQPLEIVINVTLVSSSDEAGEEEEEEHHHHHVHHLDENEFTREVAKMIDYVAQEYNAHVHPHIHSNHGSVMFSVKGSPKELTKVLRDVIDFVKLNCEKCMLHSLDGEFHLGEDLSGIYFGDAYKITVILPAEDGRRLKVHELHL
;
A
#
# COMPACT_ATOMS: atom_id res chain seq x y z
N MET A 1 -1.30 15.57 -23.62
CA MET A 1 -1.57 14.42 -22.74
C MET A 1 -0.47 13.35 -22.72
N PHE A 2 0.33 13.17 -23.78
CA PHE A 2 1.43 12.19 -23.80
C PHE A 2 2.66 12.50 -22.91
N SER A 3 2.83 13.74 -22.42
CA SER A 3 3.98 14.11 -21.59
C SER A 3 3.85 13.64 -20.13
N LYS A 4 2.64 13.71 -19.54
CA LYS A 4 2.40 13.30 -18.14
C LYS A 4 2.58 11.79 -17.93
N ILE A 5 2.17 10.98 -18.91
CA ILE A 5 2.33 9.51 -18.86
C ILE A 5 3.82 9.10 -18.87
N LYS A 6 4.67 9.84 -19.60
CA LYS A 6 6.13 9.58 -19.61
C LYS A 6 6.84 10.01 -18.33
N LEU A 7 6.35 11.06 -17.65
CA LEU A 7 6.95 11.59 -16.42
C LEU A 7 6.93 10.58 -15.28
N GLY A 8 5.80 9.92 -15.02
CA GLY A 8 5.71 8.93 -13.94
C GLY A 8 6.63 7.72 -14.17
N MET A 9 6.71 7.20 -15.40
CA MET A 9 7.50 6.01 -15.71
C MET A 9 9.01 6.17 -15.43
N GLU A 10 9.56 7.36 -15.60
CA GLU A 10 10.98 7.60 -15.34
C GLU A 10 11.30 7.57 -13.85
N ASP A 11 10.43 8.12 -13.00
CA ASP A 11 10.68 8.17 -11.55
C ASP A 11 10.61 6.79 -10.91
N TRP A 12 9.70 5.94 -11.39
CA TRP A 12 9.65 4.54 -11.00
C TRP A 12 10.87 3.73 -11.46
N LYS A 13 11.39 3.99 -12.66
CA LYS A 13 12.64 3.35 -13.12
C LYS A 13 13.85 3.78 -12.29
N LYS A 14 13.90 5.05 -11.88
CA LYS A 14 14.95 5.53 -10.97
C LYS A 14 14.86 4.83 -9.61
N LEU A 15 13.64 4.70 -9.06
CA LEU A 15 13.41 3.95 -7.82
C LEU A 15 13.86 2.49 -7.96
N GLU A 16 13.46 1.80 -9.03
CA GLU A 16 13.86 0.42 -9.31
C GLU A 16 15.40 0.29 -9.32
N SER A 17 16.09 1.19 -10.02
CA SER A 17 17.56 1.19 -10.07
C SER A 17 18.23 1.46 -8.72
N ASP A 18 17.67 2.34 -7.88
CA ASP A 18 18.19 2.59 -6.53
C ASP A 18 17.96 1.39 -5.60
N LEU A 19 16.80 0.73 -5.71
CA LEU A 19 16.51 -0.49 -4.98
C LEU A 19 17.41 -1.65 -5.45
N GLU A 20 17.71 -1.78 -6.74
CA GLU A 20 18.68 -2.76 -7.26
C GLU A 20 20.07 -2.56 -6.68
N ARG A 21 20.53 -1.30 -6.61
CA ARG A 21 21.80 -0.96 -5.97
C ARG A 21 21.82 -1.34 -4.50
N ILE A 22 20.76 -1.02 -3.75
CA ILE A 22 20.65 -1.32 -2.32
C ILE A 22 20.60 -2.84 -2.09
N ALA A 23 19.81 -3.55 -2.89
CA ALA A 23 19.66 -4.99 -2.84
C ALA A 23 20.98 -5.73 -3.12
N ALA A 24 21.88 -5.15 -3.92
CA ALA A 24 23.16 -5.75 -4.29
C ALA A 24 23.04 -7.21 -4.81
N GLY A 25 21.94 -7.51 -5.51
CA GLY A 25 21.62 -8.85 -6.03
C GLY A 25 20.92 -9.80 -5.04
N GLN A 26 20.62 -9.35 -3.82
CA GLN A 26 19.83 -10.09 -2.83
C GLN A 26 18.34 -9.75 -2.94
N PRO A 27 17.44 -10.62 -2.49
CA PRO A 27 16.02 -10.28 -2.38
C PRO A 27 15.80 -9.20 -1.30
N LEU A 28 14.85 -8.31 -1.57
CA LEU A 28 14.33 -7.36 -0.59
C LEU A 28 12.98 -7.87 -0.06
N GLU A 29 12.59 -7.37 1.10
CA GLU A 29 11.23 -7.47 1.62
C GLU A 29 10.58 -6.09 1.58
N ILE A 30 9.38 -5.99 1.04
CA ILE A 30 8.53 -4.80 1.18
C ILE A 30 7.47 -5.09 2.25
N VAL A 31 7.29 -4.19 3.19
CA VAL A 31 6.18 -4.19 4.16
C VAL A 31 5.25 -3.07 3.75
N ILE A 32 3.99 -3.39 3.47
CA ILE A 32 2.98 -2.44 3.00
C ILE A 32 1.86 -2.36 4.04
N ASN A 33 1.55 -1.15 4.48
CA ASN A 33 0.34 -0.81 5.19
C ASN A 33 -0.55 0.04 4.29
N VAL A 34 -1.77 -0.44 4.04
CA VAL A 34 -2.76 0.22 3.18
C VAL A 34 -3.92 0.65 4.06
N THR A 35 -4.19 1.95 4.14
CA THR A 35 -5.35 2.49 4.86
C THR A 35 -6.44 2.86 3.87
N LEU A 36 -7.62 2.28 4.07
CA LEU A 36 -8.80 2.44 3.24
C LEU A 36 -9.91 3.10 4.04
N VAL A 37 -10.65 4.01 3.42
CA VAL A 37 -11.86 4.61 3.97
C VAL A 37 -13.01 4.43 3.00
N SER A 38 -14.24 4.43 3.49
CA SER A 38 -15.42 4.33 2.63
C SER A 38 -15.54 5.56 1.74
N SER A 39 -15.98 5.36 0.49
CA SER A 39 -16.20 6.42 -0.49
C SER A 39 -17.62 7.00 -0.46
N SER A 40 -18.50 6.53 0.43
CA SER A 40 -19.85 7.08 0.56
C SER A 40 -19.82 8.46 1.23
N ASP A 41 -20.65 9.38 0.72
CA ASP A 41 -20.87 10.73 1.28
C ASP A 41 -21.52 10.71 2.68
N GLU A 42 -21.84 9.54 3.22
CA GLU A 42 -22.46 9.33 4.54
C GLU A 42 -21.43 9.35 5.69
N ALA A 43 -20.22 9.86 5.47
CA ALA A 43 -19.23 10.07 6.55
C ALA A 43 -19.58 11.26 7.48
N GLY A 44 -20.84 11.73 7.48
CA GLY A 44 -21.27 12.95 8.15
C GLY A 44 -22.51 12.87 9.05
N GLU A 45 -23.28 11.79 9.06
CA GLU A 45 -24.49 11.67 9.89
C GLU A 45 -24.69 10.22 10.32
N GLU A 46 -24.20 9.85 11.51
CA GLU A 46 -24.76 8.82 12.40
C GLU A 46 -23.85 8.69 13.65
N GLU A 47 -23.88 9.71 14.50
CA GLU A 47 -23.58 9.56 15.92
C GLU A 47 -24.91 9.55 16.70
N GLU A 48 -25.58 8.40 16.82
CA GLU A 48 -26.49 8.15 17.96
C GLU A 48 -26.41 6.67 18.38
N GLU A 49 -25.82 6.48 19.56
CA GLU A 49 -26.00 5.43 20.57
C GLU A 49 -26.45 4.01 20.14
N GLU A 50 -25.63 2.99 20.44
CA GLU A 50 -26.10 1.87 21.27
C GLU A 50 -24.94 1.05 21.87
N HIS A 51 -24.93 0.97 23.20
CA HIS A 51 -24.09 0.10 24.01
C HIS A 51 -24.45 -1.37 23.81
N HIS A 52 -23.63 -2.21 23.19
CA HIS A 52 -23.69 -3.66 23.42
C HIS A 52 -22.33 -4.37 23.42
N HIS A 53 -22.23 -5.32 24.35
CA HIS A 53 -21.05 -6.06 24.78
C HIS A 53 -20.48 -7.04 23.73
N HIS A 54 -19.18 -7.32 23.88
CA HIS A 54 -18.39 -8.39 23.25
C HIS A 54 -19.17 -9.67 22.87
N HIS A 55 -18.96 -10.20 21.65
CA HIS A 55 -18.41 -11.54 21.35
C HIS A 55 -18.32 -11.78 19.82
N VAL A 56 -17.32 -12.56 19.42
CA VAL A 56 -16.81 -12.84 18.07
C VAL A 56 -17.86 -13.33 17.04
N HIS A 57 -17.62 -13.00 15.76
CA HIS A 57 -18.19 -13.55 14.51
C HIS A 57 -19.56 -13.04 14.06
N HIS A 58 -19.61 -11.84 13.46
CA HIS A 58 -20.30 -11.55 12.20
C HIS A 58 -19.79 -10.18 11.75
N LEU A 59 -18.95 -10.16 10.70
CA LEU A 59 -18.79 -8.94 9.92
C LEU A 59 -20.18 -8.63 9.38
N ASP A 60 -20.81 -7.56 9.83
CA ASP A 60 -21.92 -6.98 9.08
C ASP A 60 -21.32 -6.56 7.73
N GLU A 61 -21.48 -7.42 6.73
CA GLU A 61 -20.86 -7.29 5.41
C GLU A 61 -21.50 -6.14 4.64
N ASN A 62 -21.19 -4.92 5.04
CA ASN A 62 -21.45 -3.77 4.19
C ASN A 62 -20.51 -3.79 2.97
N GLU A 63 -20.86 -3.03 1.94
CA GLU A 63 -20.15 -3.11 0.66
C GLU A 63 -18.67 -2.76 0.78
N PHE A 64 -18.31 -1.86 1.72
CA PHE A 64 -16.92 -1.51 2.04
C PHE A 64 -16.13 -2.75 2.48
N THR A 65 -16.57 -3.44 3.54
CA THR A 65 -15.85 -4.60 4.08
C THR A 65 -15.70 -5.72 3.05
N ARG A 66 -16.72 -5.94 2.20
CA ARG A 66 -16.70 -6.92 1.11
C ARG A 66 -15.66 -6.59 0.04
N GLU A 67 -15.49 -5.31 -0.32
CA GLU A 67 -14.49 -4.91 -1.31
C GLU A 67 -13.06 -4.96 -0.76
N VAL A 68 -12.87 -4.57 0.51
CA VAL A 68 -11.58 -4.74 1.18
C VAL A 68 -11.19 -6.23 1.27
N ALA A 69 -12.15 -7.13 1.52
CA ALA A 69 -11.91 -8.57 1.52
C ALA A 69 -11.41 -9.07 0.15
N LYS A 70 -11.96 -8.57 -0.97
CA LYS A 70 -11.45 -8.92 -2.32
C LYS A 70 -10.01 -8.47 -2.53
N MET A 71 -9.62 -7.31 -2.00
CA MET A 71 -8.24 -6.84 -2.06
C MET A 71 -7.31 -7.76 -1.27
N ILE A 72 -7.73 -8.17 -0.06
CA ILE A 72 -6.97 -9.10 0.78
C ILE A 72 -6.77 -10.44 0.06
N ASP A 73 -7.83 -10.99 -0.52
CA ASP A 73 -7.77 -12.23 -1.29
C ASP A 73 -6.84 -12.11 -2.49
N TYR A 74 -6.92 -10.99 -3.23
CA TYR A 74 -6.02 -10.70 -4.34
C TYR A 74 -4.55 -10.69 -3.91
N VAL A 75 -4.21 -9.95 -2.85
CA VAL A 75 -2.84 -9.85 -2.34
C VAL A 75 -2.33 -11.19 -1.84
N ALA A 76 -3.16 -11.93 -1.10
CA ALA A 76 -2.79 -13.24 -0.58
C ALA A 76 -2.54 -14.27 -1.69
N GLN A 77 -3.36 -14.27 -2.75
CA GLN A 77 -3.25 -15.23 -3.85
C GLN A 77 -2.15 -14.87 -4.84
N GLU A 78 -2.05 -13.61 -5.26
CA GLU A 78 -1.10 -13.18 -6.30
C GLU A 78 0.34 -13.16 -5.78
N TYR A 79 0.56 -12.76 -4.52
CA TYR A 79 1.91 -12.60 -3.96
C TYR A 79 2.28 -13.60 -2.88
N ASN A 80 1.39 -14.57 -2.58
CA ASN A 80 1.57 -15.53 -1.48
C ASN A 80 1.94 -14.83 -0.15
N ALA A 81 1.32 -13.67 0.09
CA ALA A 81 1.59 -12.82 1.24
C ALA A 81 0.73 -13.22 2.43
N HIS A 82 1.28 -13.10 3.65
CA HIS A 82 0.48 -13.16 4.86
C HIS A 82 -0.09 -11.77 5.16
N VAL A 83 -1.42 -11.70 5.27
CA VAL A 83 -2.14 -10.43 5.39
C VAL A 83 -2.72 -10.29 6.81
N HIS A 84 -2.52 -9.12 7.40
CA HIS A 84 -2.99 -8.73 8.72
C HIS A 84 -3.99 -7.57 8.58
N PRO A 85 -5.29 -7.88 8.43
CA PRO A 85 -6.32 -6.86 8.31
C PRO A 85 -6.82 -6.38 9.68
N HIS A 86 -7.12 -5.09 9.76
CA HIS A 86 -7.89 -4.49 10.85
C HIS A 86 -8.97 -3.60 10.22
N ILE A 87 -10.22 -4.09 10.19
CA ILE A 87 -11.31 -3.52 9.39
C ILE A 87 -12.50 -3.19 10.26
N HIS A 88 -13.05 -1.99 10.09
CA HIS A 88 -14.31 -1.51 10.61
C HIS A 88 -15.31 -1.29 9.46
N SER A 89 -16.53 -0.87 9.79
CA SER A 89 -17.59 -0.68 8.79
C SER A 89 -17.27 0.37 7.73
N ASN A 90 -16.53 1.42 8.05
CA ASN A 90 -16.26 2.54 7.14
C ASN A 90 -14.77 2.86 6.93
N HIS A 91 -13.87 2.14 7.59
CA HIS A 91 -12.43 2.31 7.44
C HIS A 91 -11.67 1.04 7.85
N GLY A 92 -10.43 0.91 7.42
CA GLY A 92 -9.58 -0.19 7.84
C GLY A 92 -8.16 -0.05 7.33
N SER A 93 -7.26 -0.81 7.95
CA SER A 93 -5.87 -0.95 7.53
C SER A 93 -5.56 -2.40 7.17
N VAL A 94 -4.83 -2.61 6.09
CA VAL A 94 -4.38 -3.93 5.65
C VAL A 94 -2.86 -3.91 5.56
N MET A 95 -2.21 -4.69 6.44
CA MET A 95 -0.76 -4.81 6.47
C MET A 95 -0.33 -6.16 5.91
N PHE A 96 0.70 -6.19 5.07
CA PHE A 96 1.28 -7.43 4.53
C PHE A 96 2.74 -7.21 4.12
N SER A 97 3.48 -8.29 3.95
CA SER A 97 4.84 -8.23 3.40
C SER A 97 5.04 -9.18 2.22
N VAL A 98 5.92 -8.77 1.30
CA VAL A 98 6.28 -9.54 0.10
C VAL A 98 7.80 -9.54 -0.06
N LYS A 99 8.38 -10.73 -0.32
CA LYS A 99 9.80 -10.89 -0.63
C LYS A 99 9.99 -11.06 -2.13
N GLY A 100 10.98 -10.36 -2.70
CA GLY A 100 11.24 -10.43 -4.13
C GLY A 100 12.37 -9.52 -4.58
N SER A 101 12.55 -9.47 -5.90
CA SER A 101 13.44 -8.52 -6.56
C SER A 101 12.85 -7.10 -6.53
N PRO A 102 13.68 -6.05 -6.60
CA PRO A 102 13.24 -4.65 -6.70
C PRO A 102 12.11 -4.39 -7.70
N LYS A 103 12.20 -5.03 -8.87
CA LYS A 103 11.20 -4.94 -9.93
C LYS A 103 9.86 -5.56 -9.52
N GLU A 104 9.88 -6.70 -8.84
CA GLU A 104 8.67 -7.35 -8.32
C GLU A 104 8.03 -6.51 -7.22
N LEU A 105 8.83 -5.95 -6.31
CA LEU A 105 8.31 -5.14 -5.20
C LEU A 105 7.70 -3.81 -5.66
N THR A 106 8.33 -3.14 -6.62
CA THR A 106 7.75 -1.93 -7.24
C THR A 106 6.48 -2.24 -8.03
N LYS A 107 6.38 -3.44 -8.62
CA LYS A 107 5.15 -3.94 -9.24
C LYS A 107 4.05 -4.19 -8.19
N VAL A 108 4.35 -4.89 -7.09
CA VAL A 108 3.39 -5.13 -5.98
C VAL A 108 2.78 -3.81 -5.51
N LEU A 109 3.63 -2.80 -5.27
CA LEU A 109 3.18 -1.50 -4.81
C LEU A 109 2.19 -0.82 -5.78
N ARG A 110 2.47 -0.88 -7.09
CA ARG A 110 1.56 -0.33 -8.12
C ARG A 110 0.27 -1.11 -8.22
N ASP A 111 0.37 -2.43 -8.27
CA ASP A 111 -0.77 -3.32 -8.45
C ASP A 111 -1.79 -3.19 -7.31
N VAL A 112 -1.32 -3.01 -6.07
CA VAL A 112 -2.19 -2.79 -4.90
C VAL A 112 -2.95 -1.46 -5.03
N ILE A 113 -2.26 -0.40 -5.45
CA ILE A 113 -2.88 0.92 -5.66
C ILE A 113 -3.87 0.86 -6.82
N ASP A 114 -3.48 0.24 -7.92
CA ASP A 114 -4.31 0.08 -9.11
C ASP A 114 -5.52 -0.82 -8.80
N PHE A 115 -5.35 -1.84 -7.96
CA PHE A 115 -6.45 -2.68 -7.50
C PHE A 115 -7.51 -1.84 -6.81
N VAL A 116 -7.11 -1.03 -5.81
CA VAL A 116 -8.06 -0.16 -5.08
C VAL A 116 -8.73 0.82 -6.04
N LYS A 117 -7.97 1.47 -6.93
CA LYS A 117 -8.51 2.46 -7.89
C LYS A 117 -9.50 1.86 -8.89
N LEU A 118 -9.29 0.63 -9.33
CA LEU A 118 -10.04 0.02 -10.43
C LEU A 118 -11.13 -0.95 -9.98
N ASN A 119 -11.05 -1.46 -8.75
CA ASN A 119 -11.91 -2.54 -8.27
C ASN A 119 -12.62 -2.22 -6.94
N CYS A 120 -12.36 -1.06 -6.33
CA CYS A 120 -13.09 -0.58 -5.17
C CYS A 120 -14.01 0.58 -5.57
N GLU A 121 -15.32 0.35 -5.54
CA GLU A 121 -16.31 1.41 -5.76
C GLU A 121 -16.69 2.10 -4.44
N LYS A 122 -16.62 1.36 -3.34
CA LYS A 122 -17.09 1.71 -1.99
C LYS A 122 -15.97 1.99 -1.00
N CYS A 123 -14.72 1.90 -1.45
CA CYS A 123 -13.56 2.35 -0.69
C CYS A 123 -12.61 3.19 -1.54
N MET A 124 -11.84 4.03 -0.86
CA MET A 124 -10.77 4.81 -1.45
C MET A 124 -9.48 4.64 -0.64
N LEU A 125 -8.34 4.72 -1.32
CA LEU A 125 -7.04 4.75 -0.68
C LEU A 125 -6.87 6.07 0.07
N HIS A 126 -6.88 6.01 1.41
CA HIS A 126 -6.61 7.16 2.26
C HIS A 126 -5.11 7.41 2.37
N SER A 127 -4.36 6.37 2.75
CA SER A 127 -2.91 6.43 2.84
C SER A 127 -2.29 5.07 2.54
N LEU A 128 -1.03 5.12 2.12
CA LEU A 128 -0.18 3.97 1.96
C LEU A 128 1.17 4.30 2.54
N ASP A 129 1.70 3.43 3.40
CA ASP A 129 2.99 3.60 4.04
C ASP A 129 3.66 2.25 4.24
N GLY A 130 4.96 2.26 4.51
CA GLY A 130 5.70 1.03 4.65
C GLY A 130 7.20 1.17 4.50
N GLU A 131 7.83 0.01 4.36
CA GLU A 131 9.27 -0.15 4.53
C GLU A 131 9.84 -1.12 3.49
N PHE A 132 11.10 -0.90 3.12
CA PHE A 132 11.93 -1.86 2.41
C PHE A 132 13.00 -2.39 3.36
N HIS A 133 13.18 -3.71 3.39
CA HIS A 133 14.14 -4.41 4.24
C HIS A 133 15.09 -5.26 3.40
N LEU A 134 16.37 -5.27 3.80
CA LEU A 134 17.39 -6.18 3.30
C LEU A 134 17.81 -7.10 4.45
N GLY A 135 17.25 -8.30 4.49
CA GLY A 135 17.35 -9.13 5.69
C GLY A 135 16.63 -8.45 6.85
N GLU A 136 17.36 -8.18 7.94
CA GLU A 136 16.82 -7.48 9.12
C GLU A 136 17.08 -5.96 9.08
N ASP A 137 17.75 -5.46 8.02
CA ASP A 137 18.16 -4.07 7.92
C ASP A 137 17.10 -3.22 7.19
N LEU A 138 16.62 -2.18 7.87
CA LEU A 138 15.78 -1.15 7.25
C LEU A 138 16.56 -0.43 6.14
N SER A 139 16.11 -0.61 4.92
CA SER A 139 16.77 -0.15 3.69
C SER A 139 16.07 1.04 3.04
N GLY A 140 14.81 1.28 3.40
CA GLY A 140 14.03 2.40 2.88
C GLY A 140 12.67 2.51 3.55
N ILE A 141 12.09 3.70 3.50
CA ILE A 141 10.71 3.94 3.95
C ILE A 141 9.94 4.66 2.86
N TYR A 142 8.62 4.48 2.85
CA TYR A 142 7.76 5.24 1.96
C TYR A 142 6.43 5.56 2.62
N PHE A 143 5.79 6.61 2.13
CA PHE A 143 4.46 7.02 2.54
C PHE A 143 3.81 7.86 1.44
N GLY A 144 2.49 7.88 1.39
CA GLY A 144 1.75 8.55 0.34
C GLY A 144 0.27 8.26 0.38
N ASP A 145 -0.37 8.56 -0.74
CA ASP A 145 -1.81 8.43 -0.96
C ASP A 145 -2.10 7.99 -2.40
N ALA A 146 -3.36 8.11 -2.83
CA ALA A 146 -3.81 7.75 -4.18
C ALA A 146 -3.16 8.58 -5.31
N TYR A 147 -2.51 9.70 -5.01
CA TYR A 147 -1.95 10.63 -5.99
C TYR A 147 -0.43 10.57 -6.04
N LYS A 148 0.23 10.43 -4.89
CA LYS A 148 1.68 10.52 -4.80
C LYS A 148 2.26 9.63 -3.71
N ILE A 149 3.40 9.00 -3.99
CA ILE A 149 4.20 8.26 -3.02
C ILE A 149 5.56 8.94 -2.87
N THR A 150 5.94 9.23 -1.64
CA THR A 150 7.29 9.67 -1.28
C THR A 150 8.08 8.46 -0.81
N VAL A 151 9.22 8.17 -1.44
CA VAL A 151 10.13 7.12 -1.02
C VAL A 151 11.45 7.73 -0.57
N ILE A 152 11.95 7.32 0.59
CA ILE A 152 13.19 7.79 1.18
C ILE A 152 14.17 6.63 1.27
N LEU A 153 15.31 6.76 0.61
CA LEU A 153 16.36 5.75 0.51
C LEU A 153 17.73 6.33 0.88
N PRO A 154 18.70 5.51 1.31
CA PRO A 154 20.08 5.95 1.42
C PRO A 154 20.65 6.33 0.04
N ALA A 155 21.32 7.48 -0.04
CA ALA A 155 22.08 7.89 -1.22
C ALA A 155 23.28 6.96 -1.46
N GLU A 156 23.92 7.09 -2.62
CA GLU A 156 25.05 6.21 -3.01
C GLU A 156 26.23 6.26 -2.02
N ASP A 157 26.40 7.39 -1.32
CA ASP A 157 27.45 7.58 -0.32
C ASP A 157 27.10 7.06 1.08
N GLY A 158 25.85 6.64 1.30
CA GLY A 158 25.31 6.21 2.59
C GLY A 158 25.24 7.31 3.66
N ARG A 159 25.56 8.56 3.33
CA ARG A 159 25.61 9.69 4.28
C ARG A 159 24.41 10.62 4.18
N ARG A 160 23.70 10.56 3.05
CA ARG A 160 22.52 11.39 2.79
C ARG A 160 21.32 10.51 2.47
N LEU A 161 20.15 11.10 2.62
CA LEU A 161 18.90 10.51 2.15
C LEU A 161 18.58 11.06 0.77
N LYS A 162 18.11 10.17 -0.10
CA LYS A 162 17.58 10.46 -1.43
C LYS A 162 16.06 10.30 -1.37
N VAL A 163 15.35 11.26 -1.94
CA VAL A 163 13.88 11.28 -1.96
C VAL A 163 13.40 11.09 -3.39
N HIS A 164 12.48 10.14 -3.57
CA HIS A 164 11.76 9.92 -4.82
C HIS A 164 10.30 10.32 -4.63
N GLU A 165 9.77 11.07 -5.60
CA GLU A 165 8.38 11.52 -5.63
C GLU A 165 7.68 10.86 -6.80
N LEU A 166 6.96 9.77 -6.53
CA LEU A 166 6.29 8.96 -7.53
C LEU A 166 4.87 9.48 -7.72
N HIS A 167 4.57 9.94 -8.93
CA HIS A 167 3.21 10.32 -9.30
C HIS A 167 2.48 9.10 -9.87
N LEU A 168 1.26 8.88 -9.39
CA LEU A 168 0.39 7.74 -9.72
C LEU A 168 -0.60 8.04 -10.83
#